data_AF-A0A9D5FNN3-F1
#
_entry.id   AF-A0A9D5FNN3-F1
#
_cell.length_a   1.000
_cell.length_b   1.000
_cell.length_c   1.000
_cell.angle_alpha   90.00
_cell.angle_beta   90.00
_cell.angle_gamma   90.00
#
_symmetry.space_group_name_H-M   'P 1'
#
loop_
_entity.id
_entity.type
_entity.pdbx_description
1 polymer ?
#
loop_
_entity_poly.entity_id
_entity_poly.type
_entity_poly.pdbx_seq_one_letter_code
_entity_poly.pdbx_strand_id
1 'polypeptide(L)'
;MTEESKPVVPGAGKPAEKKKEKGEIPFSSNDVRLTFGQCILAFVLAGLLVIALPALWCRIEKMDSGPDARVPFSLGNDYWVYQRLMRATYSKDKIAVVGDSVAWGHYVTSAGTLSHYLSEKEGSSRYVNAAIDGVHPVALEGLIRHYGAALAGGRVIIQLNPLWITDDKKDLSSTKDFQPNHPNLIPQFSGEVRCYKESYFAKRFGISLKHRIEFAGWAEHLRIAYFGSTDLFTWSTNNPYASPLKAITLQLPSGEPIPPETVAIPWSKSEKYGPIDPDWVELDKSLQWAAFRRTIDLLKSRGNQVFVLVGPYNEHMIKEAGREKYRNIVAGYKKWLEDNKVPHYVAETLPTDLYADSSHPLTEGYAAIADQLLKNEAFKAFAGSK
;
A
#
# COMPACT_ATOMS: atom_id res chain seq x y z
N MET A 1 -34.36 38.84 -88.91
CA MET A 1 -34.64 37.69 -89.78
C MET A 1 -33.42 36.80 -89.79
N THR A 2 -33.45 35.72 -89.01
CA THR A 2 -32.83 34.42 -89.33
C THR A 2 -33.30 33.39 -88.31
N GLU A 3 -33.55 32.19 -88.84
CA GLU A 3 -34.33 31.06 -88.35
C GLU A 3 -33.89 30.41 -87.03
N GLU A 4 -34.89 29.77 -86.42
CA GLU A 4 -34.79 28.75 -85.38
C GLU A 4 -33.86 27.59 -85.76
N SER A 5 -33.12 27.08 -84.78
CA SER A 5 -32.85 25.63 -84.68
C SER A 5 -32.65 25.23 -83.22
N LYS A 6 -33.54 24.37 -82.72
CA LYS A 6 -33.39 23.69 -81.42
C LYS A 6 -32.47 22.47 -81.59
N PRO A 7 -31.53 22.21 -80.65
CA PRO A 7 -30.94 20.88 -80.50
C PRO A 7 -31.54 20.14 -79.31
N VAL A 8 -32.28 19.08 -79.66
CA VAL A 8 -32.30 17.71 -79.10
C VAL A 8 -31.78 17.51 -77.67
N VAL A 9 -32.69 17.07 -76.79
CA VAL A 9 -32.42 16.51 -75.46
C VAL A 9 -31.82 15.09 -75.61
N PRO A 10 -30.64 14.77 -75.08
CA PRO A 10 -30.15 13.40 -75.00
C PRO A 10 -30.90 12.62 -73.91
N GLY A 11 -31.36 11.43 -74.27
CA GLY A 11 -32.20 10.58 -73.43
C GLY A 11 -31.58 10.17 -72.10
N ALA A 12 -32.46 9.99 -71.13
CA ALA A 12 -32.17 9.42 -69.82
C ALA A 12 -31.57 8.01 -69.96
N GLY A 13 -30.25 7.91 -69.83
CA GLY A 13 -29.56 6.65 -69.61
C GLY A 13 -29.93 6.08 -68.25
N LYS A 14 -30.41 4.83 -68.24
CA LYS A 14 -30.64 4.04 -67.01
C LYS A 14 -29.36 4.06 -66.15
N PRO A 15 -29.46 4.25 -64.81
CA PRO A 15 -28.29 4.09 -63.96
C PRO A 15 -27.83 2.63 -64.03
N ALA A 16 -26.59 2.42 -64.49
CA ALA A 16 -25.94 1.14 -64.42
C ALA A 16 -25.88 0.67 -62.96
N GLU A 17 -26.39 -0.53 -62.70
CA GLU A 17 -26.15 -1.24 -61.44
C GLU A 17 -24.64 -1.35 -61.21
N LYS A 18 -24.13 -0.54 -60.28
CA LYS A 18 -22.81 -0.77 -59.71
C LYS A 18 -22.86 -2.08 -58.94
N LYS A 19 -22.43 -3.18 -59.57
CA LYS A 19 -21.94 -4.37 -58.87
C LYS A 19 -20.96 -3.89 -57.81
N LYS A 20 -21.34 -3.99 -56.53
CA LYS A 20 -20.38 -3.95 -55.42
C LYS A 20 -19.49 -5.18 -55.57
N GLU A 21 -18.41 -5.05 -56.34
CA GLU A 21 -17.24 -5.89 -56.13
C GLU A 21 -16.87 -5.73 -54.65
N LYS A 22 -17.00 -6.82 -53.90
CA LYS A 22 -16.38 -6.95 -52.58
C LYS A 22 -14.88 -6.93 -52.82
N GLY A 23 -14.31 -5.74 -52.94
CA GLY A 23 -12.87 -5.56 -52.95
C GLY A 23 -12.33 -6.15 -51.67
N GLU A 24 -11.54 -7.21 -51.79
CA GLU A 24 -10.69 -7.67 -50.70
C GLU A 24 -9.85 -6.48 -50.27
N ILE A 25 -10.00 -6.08 -49.01
CA ILE A 25 -9.21 -4.99 -48.43
C ILE A 25 -7.74 -5.45 -48.52
N PRO A 26 -6.87 -4.75 -49.24
CA PRO A 26 -5.47 -5.14 -49.34
C PRO A 26 -4.84 -5.09 -47.95
N PHE A 27 -4.32 -6.23 -47.53
CA PHE A 27 -3.77 -6.46 -46.19
C PHE A 27 -2.49 -5.65 -45.94
N SER A 28 -2.23 -5.28 -44.68
CA SER A 28 -1.00 -4.58 -44.30
C SER A 28 0.18 -5.57 -44.26
N SER A 29 1.39 -5.13 -44.60
CA SER A 29 2.58 -6.00 -44.66
C SER A 29 3.01 -6.60 -43.31
N ASN A 30 2.37 -6.20 -42.20
CA ASN A 30 2.70 -6.63 -40.84
C ASN A 30 1.59 -7.49 -40.19
N ASP A 31 0.58 -7.92 -40.95
CA ASP A 31 -0.51 -8.73 -40.41
C ASP A 31 -0.04 -10.17 -40.13
N VAL A 32 0.12 -10.52 -38.85
CA VAL A 32 0.41 -11.90 -38.43
C VAL A 32 -0.87 -12.74 -38.51
N ARG A 33 -0.88 -13.76 -39.38
CA ARG A 33 -2.02 -14.66 -39.57
C ARG A 33 -1.81 -15.95 -38.80
N LEU A 34 -2.69 -16.20 -37.84
CA LEU A 34 -2.74 -17.46 -37.10
C LEU A 34 -3.98 -18.25 -37.54
N THR A 35 -3.78 -19.51 -37.88
CA THR A 35 -4.87 -20.49 -37.96
C THR A 35 -5.51 -20.68 -36.59
N PHE A 36 -6.73 -21.24 -36.52
CA PHE A 36 -7.38 -21.52 -35.24
C PHE A 36 -6.49 -22.36 -34.29
N GLY A 37 -5.79 -23.37 -34.83
CA GLY A 37 -4.83 -24.17 -34.06
C GLY A 37 -3.64 -23.35 -33.54
N GLN A 38 -3.12 -22.43 -34.36
CA GLN A 38 -2.06 -21.51 -33.94
C GLN A 38 -2.54 -20.47 -32.93
N CYS A 39 -3.80 -20.02 -33.01
CA CYS A 39 -4.42 -19.18 -31.99
C CYS A 39 -4.47 -19.92 -30.65
N ILE A 40 -4.95 -21.18 -30.63
CA ILE A 40 -4.96 -22.01 -29.41
C ILE A 40 -3.54 -22.15 -28.86
N LEU A 41 -2.56 -22.49 -29.71
CA LEU A 41 -1.18 -22.62 -29.28
C LEU A 41 -0.65 -21.31 -28.68
N ALA A 42 -0.91 -20.16 -29.33
CA ALA A 42 -0.52 -18.85 -28.82
C ALA A 42 -1.16 -18.54 -27.46
N PHE A 43 -2.44 -18.85 -27.27
CA PHE A 43 -3.11 -18.70 -25.97
C PHE A 43 -2.50 -19.58 -24.89
N VAL A 44 -2.18 -20.84 -25.21
CA VAL A 44 -1.51 -21.75 -24.27
C VAL A 44 -0.13 -21.22 -23.89
N LEU A 45 0.67 -20.80 -24.88
CA LEU A 45 2.00 -20.24 -24.63
C LEU A 45 1.94 -18.96 -23.79
N ALA A 46 1.01 -18.04 -24.11
CA ALA A 46 0.81 -16.82 -23.33
C ALA A 46 0.38 -17.14 -21.89
N GLY A 47 -0.55 -18.09 -21.70
CA GLY A 47 -0.97 -18.55 -20.37
C GLY A 47 0.19 -19.14 -19.57
N LEU A 48 1.04 -19.95 -20.19
CA LEU A 48 2.24 -20.50 -19.56
C LEU A 48 3.19 -19.38 -19.12
N LEU A 49 3.42 -18.36 -19.94
CA LEU A 49 4.27 -17.22 -19.59
C LEU A 49 3.69 -16.40 -18.43
N VAL A 50 2.37 -16.16 -18.43
CA VAL A 50 1.67 -15.43 -17.37
C VAL A 50 1.86 -16.11 -16.00
N ILE A 51 1.92 -17.44 -15.97
CA ILE A 51 2.13 -18.22 -14.74
C ILE A 51 3.63 -18.35 -14.41
N ALA A 52 4.46 -18.64 -15.41
CA ALA A 52 5.87 -18.98 -15.19
C ALA A 52 6.73 -17.75 -14.87
N LEU A 53 6.47 -16.59 -15.50
CA LEU A 53 7.31 -15.41 -15.31
C LEU A 53 7.33 -14.91 -13.87
N PRO A 54 6.18 -14.71 -13.18
CA PRO A 54 6.20 -14.24 -11.79
C PRO A 54 6.90 -15.24 -10.85
N ALA A 55 6.69 -16.54 -11.07
CA ALA A 55 7.30 -17.61 -10.28
C ALA A 55 8.82 -17.69 -10.49
N LEU A 56 9.29 -17.57 -11.73
CA LEU A 56 10.71 -17.54 -12.06
C LEU A 56 11.36 -16.26 -11.51
N TRP A 57 10.67 -15.13 -11.61
CA TRP A 57 11.13 -13.84 -11.09
C TRP A 57 11.45 -13.90 -9.61
N CYS A 58 10.58 -14.52 -8.81
CA CYS A 58 10.79 -14.68 -7.37
C CYS A 58 12.12 -15.37 -7.03
N ARG A 59 12.65 -16.22 -7.93
CA ARG A 59 13.88 -16.99 -7.73
C ARG A 59 15.13 -16.25 -8.19
N ILE A 60 15.03 -15.43 -9.24
CA ILE A 60 16.19 -14.77 -9.85
C ILE A 60 16.45 -13.38 -9.27
N GLU A 61 15.39 -12.68 -8.84
CA GLU A 61 15.53 -11.35 -8.27
C GLU A 61 15.91 -11.44 -6.80
N LYS A 62 17.06 -10.83 -6.47
CA LYS A 62 17.59 -10.81 -5.10
C LYS A 62 16.80 -9.83 -4.25
N MET A 63 16.38 -10.30 -3.08
CA MET A 63 15.69 -9.53 -2.06
C MET A 63 16.35 -9.80 -0.73
N ASP A 64 16.64 -8.76 0.04
CA ASP A 64 17.10 -8.92 1.41
C ASP A 64 15.93 -9.33 2.30
N SER A 65 16.16 -10.40 3.06
CA SER A 65 15.19 -10.97 4.00
C SER A 65 15.83 -11.23 5.37
N GLY A 66 16.81 -10.39 5.75
CA GLY A 66 17.41 -10.42 7.07
C GLY A 66 16.41 -10.20 8.22
N PRO A 67 16.85 -10.34 9.48
CA PRO A 67 15.97 -10.25 10.67
C PRO A 67 15.16 -8.95 10.76
N ASP A 68 15.77 -7.82 10.39
CA ASP A 68 15.14 -6.49 10.41
C ASP A 68 14.63 -6.05 9.03
N ALA A 69 14.48 -6.98 8.08
CA ALA A 69 14.01 -6.65 6.75
C ALA A 69 12.57 -6.11 6.80
N ARG A 70 12.37 -4.99 6.11
CA ARG A 70 11.09 -4.31 5.90
C ARG A 70 11.00 -3.88 4.43
N VAL A 71 9.81 -3.59 3.95
CA VAL A 71 9.64 -3.05 2.58
C VAL A 71 10.40 -1.72 2.49
N PRO A 72 11.30 -1.52 1.50
CA PRO A 72 11.98 -0.25 1.29
C PRO A 72 10.99 0.90 1.07
N PHE A 73 11.37 2.13 1.44
CA PHE A 73 10.50 3.29 1.33
C PHE A 73 10.12 3.55 -0.15
N SER A 74 11.09 3.45 -1.04
CA SER A 74 10.89 3.60 -2.49
C SER A 74 9.91 2.57 -3.08
N LEU A 75 9.76 1.42 -2.42
CA LEU A 75 8.90 0.32 -2.82
C LEU A 75 7.60 0.25 -2.00
N GLY A 76 7.22 1.29 -1.24
CA GLY A 76 6.04 1.27 -0.37
C GLY A 76 4.70 0.98 -1.10
N ASN A 77 4.62 1.26 -2.40
CA ASN A 77 3.45 0.93 -3.24
C ASN A 77 3.58 -0.41 -3.97
N ASP A 78 4.68 -1.14 -3.77
CA ASP A 78 4.95 -2.44 -4.36
C ASP A 78 4.48 -3.58 -3.44
N TYR A 79 3.20 -3.90 -3.53
CA TYR A 79 2.60 -4.96 -2.70
C TYR A 79 3.03 -6.38 -3.11
N TRP A 80 3.64 -6.54 -4.28
CA TRP A 80 4.27 -7.79 -4.69
C TRP A 80 5.53 -8.06 -3.86
N VAL A 81 6.36 -7.03 -3.67
CA VAL A 81 7.52 -7.10 -2.77
C VAL A 81 7.08 -7.32 -1.33
N TYR A 82 6.03 -6.63 -0.85
CA TYR A 82 5.45 -6.90 0.47
C TYR A 82 5.10 -8.38 0.66
N GLN A 83 4.34 -8.97 -0.27
CA GLN A 83 3.98 -10.39 -0.21
C GLN A 83 5.19 -11.32 -0.22
N ARG A 84 6.18 -11.03 -1.07
CA ARG A 84 7.42 -11.83 -1.14
C ARG A 84 8.19 -11.74 0.16
N LEU A 85 8.33 -10.55 0.73
CA LEU A 85 8.99 -10.33 2.00
C LEU A 85 8.30 -11.12 3.11
N MET A 86 6.97 -11.01 3.22
CA MET A 86 6.21 -11.77 4.23
C MET A 86 6.37 -13.28 4.07
N ARG A 87 6.37 -13.81 2.84
CA ARG A 87 6.65 -15.25 2.62
C ARG A 87 8.06 -15.67 3.00
N ALA A 88 9.04 -14.76 2.89
CA ALA A 88 10.44 -15.04 3.18
C ALA A 88 10.79 -14.89 4.66
N THR A 89 10.21 -13.91 5.36
CA THR A 89 10.62 -13.54 6.73
C THR A 89 9.66 -14.03 7.81
N TYR A 90 8.37 -14.23 7.50
CA TYR A 90 7.36 -14.61 8.47
C TYR A 90 7.14 -16.12 8.56
N SER A 91 7.01 -16.61 9.79
CA SER A 91 6.64 -17.97 10.13
C SER A 91 5.76 -17.96 11.40
N LYS A 92 5.02 -19.03 11.68
CA LYS A 92 3.99 -19.05 12.74
C LYS A 92 4.54 -18.90 14.17
N ASP A 93 5.83 -19.13 14.36
CA ASP A 93 6.58 -18.91 15.60
C ASP A 93 6.95 -17.43 15.82
N LYS A 94 6.86 -16.61 14.77
CA LYS A 94 7.13 -15.17 14.78
C LYS A 94 5.87 -14.34 15.00
N ILE A 95 6.09 -13.07 15.32
CA ILE A 95 5.07 -12.06 15.56
C ILE A 95 5.24 -10.97 14.50
N ALA A 96 4.22 -10.75 13.68
CA ALA A 96 4.25 -9.68 12.69
C ALA A 96 3.85 -8.36 13.34
N VAL A 97 4.64 -7.30 13.12
CA VAL A 97 4.34 -5.93 13.53
C VAL A 97 3.77 -5.20 12.32
N VAL A 98 2.48 -4.96 12.32
CA VAL A 98 1.72 -4.35 11.22
C VAL A 98 1.29 -2.94 11.64
N GLY A 99 1.34 -1.99 10.72
CA GLY A 99 0.89 -0.62 10.97
C GLY A 99 1.33 0.32 9.87
N ASP A 100 1.25 1.62 10.17
CA ASP A 100 1.67 2.70 9.30
C ASP A 100 3.17 3.02 9.43
N SER A 101 3.55 4.27 9.10
CA SER A 101 4.88 4.84 9.24
C SER A 101 5.48 4.76 10.65
N VAL A 102 4.67 4.69 11.71
CA VAL A 102 5.14 4.47 13.10
C VAL A 102 5.59 3.04 13.30
N ALA A 103 4.83 2.05 12.83
CA ALA A 103 5.29 0.66 12.90
C ALA A 103 6.43 0.37 11.91
N TRP A 104 6.40 1.01 10.74
CA TRP A 104 7.43 0.88 9.72
C TRP A 104 8.76 1.48 10.19
N GLY A 105 8.72 2.64 10.86
CA GLY A 105 9.89 3.33 11.39
C GLY A 105 10.41 4.44 10.48
N HIS A 106 9.57 5.43 10.15
CA HIS A 106 9.85 6.49 9.17
C HIS A 106 11.16 7.25 9.40
N TYR A 107 11.47 7.56 10.65
CA TYR A 107 12.62 8.39 11.04
C TYR A 107 13.84 7.59 11.50
N VAL A 108 13.84 6.27 11.28
CA VAL A 108 14.89 5.38 11.78
C VAL A 108 15.31 4.38 10.70
N THR A 109 16.52 3.84 10.83
CA THR A 109 16.95 2.69 10.03
C THR A 109 16.20 1.43 10.49
N SER A 110 16.35 0.33 9.76
CA SER A 110 15.74 -0.96 10.14
C SER A 110 16.10 -1.40 11.57
N ALA A 111 17.35 -1.16 11.99
CA ALA A 111 17.86 -1.42 13.33
C ALA A 111 17.38 -0.43 14.42
N GLY A 112 16.59 0.59 14.06
CA GLY A 112 15.99 1.52 15.03
C GLY A 112 14.50 1.30 15.25
N THR A 113 13.92 0.24 14.68
CA THR A 113 12.47 0.00 14.70
C THR A 113 11.99 -0.71 15.97
N LEU A 114 10.68 -0.68 16.24
CA LEU A 114 10.08 -1.43 17.33
C LEU A 114 10.35 -2.95 17.23
N SER A 115 10.21 -3.51 16.02
CA SER A 115 10.48 -4.94 15.78
C SER A 115 11.93 -5.32 16.07
N HIS A 116 12.87 -4.43 15.76
CA HIS A 116 14.28 -4.63 16.09
C HIS A 116 14.48 -4.67 17.60
N TYR A 117 14.02 -3.65 18.33
CA TYR A 117 14.23 -3.58 19.78
C TYR A 117 13.51 -4.67 20.57
N LEU A 118 12.31 -5.10 20.15
CA LEU A 118 11.65 -6.26 20.74
C LEU A 118 12.46 -7.54 20.54
N SER A 119 13.02 -7.72 19.34
CA SER A 119 13.88 -8.85 19.00
C SER A 119 15.18 -8.84 19.80
N GLU A 120 15.89 -7.72 19.82
CA GLU A 120 17.15 -7.51 20.53
C GLU A 120 17.00 -7.79 22.03
N LYS A 121 16.00 -7.18 22.67
CA LYS A 121 15.79 -7.28 24.13
C LYS A 121 15.36 -8.68 24.57
N GLU A 122 14.65 -9.43 23.73
CA GLU A 122 14.34 -10.84 24.00
C GLU A 122 15.45 -11.80 23.55
N GLY A 123 16.53 -11.30 22.91
CA GLY A 123 17.61 -12.12 22.37
C GLY A 123 17.15 -13.08 21.27
N SER A 124 16.15 -12.70 20.48
CA SER A 124 15.53 -13.57 19.47
C SER A 124 15.16 -12.80 18.21
N SER A 125 15.02 -13.44 17.05
CA SER A 125 14.56 -12.81 15.79
C SER A 125 13.07 -13.03 15.53
N ARG A 126 12.26 -12.86 16.58
CA ARG A 126 10.83 -13.23 16.58
C ARG A 126 9.89 -12.16 16.06
N TYR A 127 10.30 -10.90 15.96
CA TYR A 127 9.43 -9.82 15.50
C TYR A 127 9.77 -9.42 14.07
N VAL A 128 8.79 -9.51 13.17
CA VAL A 128 8.94 -9.18 11.75
C VAL A 128 8.25 -7.85 11.48
N ASN A 129 8.96 -6.90 10.88
CA ASN A 129 8.36 -5.64 10.45
C ASN A 129 7.50 -5.89 9.19
N ALA A 130 6.18 -5.93 9.39
CA ALA A 130 5.16 -6.14 8.37
C ALA A 130 4.35 -4.87 8.10
N ALA A 131 4.87 -3.71 8.51
CA ALA A 131 4.25 -2.41 8.31
C ALA A 131 4.60 -1.82 6.94
N ILE A 132 3.82 -0.82 6.52
CA ILE A 132 4.10 -0.02 5.33
C ILE A 132 4.01 1.45 5.71
N ASP A 133 4.97 2.24 5.25
CA ASP A 133 5.02 3.66 5.55
C ASP A 133 3.76 4.40 5.08
N GLY A 134 3.16 5.21 5.96
CA GLY A 134 2.06 6.09 5.61
C GLY A 134 0.71 5.41 5.34
N VAL A 135 0.54 4.13 5.66
CA VAL A 135 -0.72 3.41 5.39
C VAL A 135 -1.87 3.88 6.29
N HIS A 136 -2.89 4.49 5.70
CA HIS A 136 -4.15 4.77 6.40
C HIS A 136 -4.79 3.46 6.90
N PRO A 137 -5.47 3.44 8.05
CA PRO A 137 -6.24 2.27 8.50
C PRO A 137 -7.21 1.67 7.47
N VAL A 138 -7.84 2.50 6.62
CA VAL A 138 -8.67 1.99 5.49
C VAL A 138 -7.84 1.25 4.42
N ALA A 139 -6.63 1.71 4.14
CA ALA A 139 -5.71 1.04 3.22
C ALA A 139 -5.07 -0.19 3.88
N LEU A 140 -4.83 -0.15 5.19
CA LEU A 140 -4.33 -1.28 5.96
C LEU A 140 -5.30 -2.47 5.94
N GLU A 141 -6.61 -2.19 6.00
CA GLU A 141 -7.64 -3.22 5.80
C GLU A 141 -7.45 -3.92 4.44
N GLY A 142 -7.24 -3.14 3.38
CA GLY A 142 -6.96 -3.66 2.02
C GLY A 142 -5.65 -4.44 1.94
N LEU A 143 -4.59 -3.94 2.58
CA LEU A 143 -3.29 -4.62 2.66
C LEU A 143 -3.47 -6.02 3.25
N ILE A 144 -4.10 -6.13 4.42
CA ILE A 144 -4.34 -7.41 5.07
C ILE A 144 -5.26 -8.27 4.20
N ARG A 145 -6.34 -7.71 3.64
CA ARG A 145 -7.32 -8.43 2.84
C ARG A 145 -6.68 -9.10 1.62
N HIS A 146 -5.86 -8.38 0.87
CA HIS A 146 -5.32 -8.83 -0.41
C HIS A 146 -3.92 -9.43 -0.31
N TYR A 147 -3.13 -9.00 0.68
CA TYR A 147 -1.70 -9.32 0.76
C TYR A 147 -1.27 -9.97 2.09
N GLY A 148 -2.15 -10.00 3.11
CA GLY A 148 -1.88 -10.57 4.43
C GLY A 148 -2.08 -12.09 4.56
N ALA A 149 -2.13 -12.85 3.46
CA ALA A 149 -2.39 -14.30 3.51
C ALA A 149 -1.32 -15.07 4.30
N ALA A 150 -0.05 -14.66 4.18
CA ALA A 150 1.06 -15.27 4.91
C ALA A 150 0.92 -15.16 6.44
N LEU A 151 0.17 -14.17 6.93
CA LEU A 151 -0.02 -13.94 8.36
C LEU A 151 -1.02 -14.91 8.98
N ALA A 152 -1.87 -15.58 8.20
CA ALA A 152 -3.02 -16.33 8.70
C ALA A 152 -2.66 -17.37 9.77
N GLY A 153 -3.45 -17.41 10.84
CA GLY A 153 -3.26 -18.33 11.98
C GLY A 153 -2.08 -18.03 12.89
N GLY A 154 -1.38 -16.90 12.70
CA GLY A 154 -0.23 -16.51 13.51
C GLY A 154 -0.50 -15.32 14.45
N ARG A 155 0.56 -14.80 15.08
CA ARG A 155 0.50 -13.65 15.99
C ARG A 155 0.77 -12.34 15.27
N VAL A 156 -0.05 -11.33 15.52
CA VAL A 156 0.05 -9.99 14.91
C VAL A 156 -0.07 -8.92 15.98
N ILE A 157 0.93 -8.04 16.05
CA ILE A 157 0.83 -6.73 16.71
C ILE A 157 0.35 -5.75 15.64
N ILE A 158 -0.78 -5.09 15.87
CA ILE A 158 -1.28 -4.03 14.98
C ILE A 158 -1.18 -2.68 15.69
N GLN A 159 -0.48 -1.74 15.06
CA GLN A 159 -0.28 -0.40 15.58
C GLN A 159 -1.47 0.50 15.19
N LEU A 160 -2.06 1.16 16.19
CA LEU A 160 -3.13 2.15 16.04
C LEU A 160 -2.55 3.55 16.26
N ASN A 161 -2.33 4.29 15.18
CA ASN A 161 -1.87 5.67 15.25
C ASN A 161 -3.05 6.67 15.31
N PRO A 162 -3.22 7.44 16.41
CA PRO A 162 -4.26 8.48 16.49
C PRO A 162 -4.13 9.57 15.42
N LEU A 163 -2.96 9.73 14.79
CA LEU A 163 -2.74 10.67 13.69
C LEU A 163 -3.86 10.67 12.65
N TRP A 164 -4.34 9.49 12.27
CA TRP A 164 -5.29 9.33 11.17
C TRP A 164 -6.69 9.89 11.45
N ILE A 165 -6.98 10.31 12.68
CA ILE A 165 -8.27 10.92 13.02
C ILE A 165 -8.11 12.34 13.56
N THR A 166 -6.95 12.96 13.36
CA THR A 166 -6.67 14.33 13.83
C THR A 166 -7.51 15.40 13.13
N ASP A 167 -7.94 15.14 11.89
CA ASP A 167 -8.82 16.01 11.11
C ASP A 167 -9.61 15.19 10.05
N ASP A 168 -10.59 15.82 9.42
CA ASP A 168 -11.48 15.20 8.42
C ASP A 168 -10.75 14.73 7.14
N LYS A 169 -9.63 15.37 6.79
CA LYS A 169 -8.80 14.98 5.64
C LYS A 169 -8.01 13.72 5.94
N LYS A 170 -7.33 13.64 7.09
CA LYS A 170 -6.59 12.44 7.48
C LYS A 170 -7.53 11.26 7.75
N ASP A 171 -8.73 11.54 8.27
CA ASP A 171 -9.76 10.53 8.44
C ASP A 171 -10.37 10.06 7.10
N LEU A 172 -10.21 10.84 6.03
CA LEU A 172 -10.83 10.63 4.71
C LEU A 172 -12.36 10.77 4.70
N SER A 173 -12.94 11.36 5.75
CA SER A 173 -14.38 11.67 5.83
C SER A 173 -14.75 13.00 5.16
N SER A 174 -13.75 13.82 4.81
CA SER A 174 -13.97 15.05 4.04
C SER A 174 -14.58 14.78 2.66
N THR A 175 -15.36 15.73 2.15
CA THR A 175 -15.87 15.71 0.77
C THR A 175 -14.92 16.38 -0.24
N LYS A 176 -13.85 17.01 0.26
CA LYS A 176 -12.84 17.66 -0.57
C LYS A 176 -11.90 16.61 -1.16
N ASP A 177 -11.48 16.84 -2.40
CA ASP A 177 -10.53 15.98 -3.09
C ASP A 177 -9.23 15.91 -2.27
N PHE A 178 -8.85 14.69 -1.94
CA PHE A 178 -7.63 14.39 -1.22
C PHE A 178 -7.04 13.11 -1.80
N GLN A 179 -5.74 13.09 -2.05
CA GLN A 179 -5.06 11.90 -2.53
C GLN A 179 -4.58 11.10 -1.31
N PRO A 180 -5.27 9.99 -0.96
CA PRO A 180 -4.84 9.18 0.16
C PRO A 180 -3.54 8.44 -0.16
N ASN A 181 -2.76 8.16 0.88
CA ASN A 181 -1.65 7.22 0.74
C ASN A 181 -2.19 5.83 0.39
N HIS A 182 -1.45 5.10 -0.45
CA HIS A 182 -1.82 3.77 -0.93
C HIS A 182 -3.25 3.68 -1.50
N PRO A 183 -3.60 4.51 -2.50
CA PRO A 183 -4.95 4.57 -3.05
C PRO A 183 -5.42 3.24 -3.64
N ASN A 184 -4.47 2.39 -4.08
CA ASN A 184 -4.75 1.08 -4.63
C ASN A 184 -5.25 0.07 -3.59
N LEU A 185 -5.06 0.32 -2.29
CA LEU A 185 -5.54 -0.57 -1.22
C LEU A 185 -6.90 -0.16 -0.65
N ILE A 186 -7.37 1.04 -0.99
CA ILE A 186 -8.68 1.52 -0.54
C ILE A 186 -9.77 0.76 -1.30
N PRO A 187 -10.94 0.51 -0.69
CA PRO A 187 -12.05 -0.13 -1.39
C PRO A 187 -12.42 0.57 -2.72
N GLN A 188 -12.34 -0.18 -3.81
CA GLN A 188 -12.54 0.36 -5.16
C GLN A 188 -14.02 0.42 -5.58
N PHE A 189 -14.87 -0.47 -5.05
CA PHE A 189 -16.27 -0.61 -5.47
C PHE A 189 -17.29 -0.66 -4.33
N SER A 190 -16.83 -0.66 -3.07
CA SER A 190 -17.69 -0.85 -1.90
C SER A 190 -17.33 0.15 -0.80
N GLY A 191 -18.33 0.84 -0.24
CA GLY A 191 -18.10 1.90 0.74
C GLY A 191 -17.66 3.21 0.07
N GLU A 192 -18.26 4.32 0.48
CA GLU A 192 -17.99 5.63 -0.10
C GLU A 192 -16.85 6.32 0.68
N VAL A 193 -15.62 6.29 0.14
CA VAL A 193 -14.55 7.19 0.58
C VAL A 193 -14.65 8.45 -0.26
N ARG A 194 -15.39 9.45 0.24
CA ARG A 194 -15.86 10.61 -0.52
C ARG A 194 -14.74 11.47 -1.10
N CYS A 195 -13.61 11.56 -0.42
CA CYS A 195 -12.45 12.31 -0.89
C CYS A 195 -11.66 11.61 -2.00
N TYR A 196 -11.86 10.29 -2.19
CA TYR A 196 -11.17 9.48 -3.20
C TYR A 196 -11.96 9.47 -4.51
N LYS A 197 -11.67 10.45 -5.37
CA LYS A 197 -12.40 10.68 -6.63
C LYS A 197 -11.80 10.00 -7.85
N GLU A 198 -11.18 8.82 -7.71
CA GLU A 198 -10.73 8.09 -8.90
C GLU A 198 -11.93 7.77 -9.81
N SER A 199 -12.00 8.49 -10.92
CA SER A 199 -13.23 8.67 -11.71
C SER A 199 -13.42 7.59 -12.78
N TYR A 200 -12.39 6.78 -13.05
CA TYR A 200 -12.40 5.83 -14.16
C TYR A 200 -12.62 4.39 -13.68
N PHE A 201 -13.75 3.80 -14.08
CA PHE A 201 -14.08 2.39 -13.85
C PHE A 201 -12.93 1.46 -14.28
N ALA A 202 -12.32 1.71 -15.45
CA ALA A 202 -11.21 0.92 -15.96
C ALA A 202 -10.00 0.89 -15.00
N LYS A 203 -9.71 2.01 -14.31
CA LYS A 203 -8.61 2.10 -13.35
C LYS A 203 -8.93 1.32 -12.08
N ARG A 204 -10.15 1.47 -11.54
CA ARG A 204 -10.64 0.70 -10.37
C ARG A 204 -10.67 -0.81 -10.65
N PHE A 205 -11.08 -1.19 -11.86
CA PHE A 205 -11.06 -2.58 -12.32
C PHE A 205 -9.64 -3.11 -12.45
N GLY A 206 -8.74 -2.33 -13.05
CA GLY A 206 -7.32 -2.66 -13.16
C GLY A 206 -6.67 -2.89 -11.78
N ILE A 207 -6.96 -2.03 -10.80
CA ILE A 207 -6.51 -2.21 -9.41
C ILE A 207 -7.03 -3.54 -8.84
N SER A 208 -8.32 -3.82 -9.03
CA SER A 208 -8.93 -5.08 -8.56
C SER A 208 -8.32 -6.33 -9.21
N LEU A 209 -7.89 -6.23 -10.46
CA LEU A 209 -7.17 -7.30 -11.17
C LEU A 209 -5.77 -7.52 -10.57
N LYS A 210 -5.05 -6.44 -10.25
CA LYS A 210 -3.71 -6.49 -9.62
C LYS A 210 -3.72 -7.20 -8.26
N HIS A 211 -4.82 -7.12 -7.51
CA HIS A 211 -4.96 -7.85 -6.24
C HIS A 211 -5.19 -9.35 -6.40
N ARG A 212 -5.61 -9.83 -7.59
CA ARG A 212 -6.06 -11.21 -7.80
C ARG A 212 -5.14 -11.99 -8.73
N ILE A 213 -4.51 -11.33 -9.69
CA ILE A 213 -3.66 -11.96 -10.70
C ILE A 213 -2.20 -11.65 -10.40
N GLU A 214 -1.42 -12.69 -10.09
CA GLU A 214 0.00 -12.59 -9.77
C GLU A 214 0.80 -11.87 -10.86
N PHE A 215 0.54 -12.17 -12.13
CA PHE A 215 1.18 -11.50 -13.25
C PHE A 215 0.96 -9.98 -13.28
N ALA A 216 -0.25 -9.52 -12.94
CA ALA A 216 -0.55 -8.09 -12.90
C ALA A 216 0.19 -7.41 -11.73
N GLY A 217 0.32 -8.09 -10.58
CA GLY A 217 1.16 -7.64 -9.47
C GLY A 217 2.65 -7.60 -9.84
N TRP A 218 3.14 -8.62 -10.54
CA TRP A 218 4.52 -8.69 -11.03
C TRP A 218 4.83 -7.59 -12.06
N ALA A 219 3.92 -7.32 -13.00
CA ALA A 219 4.10 -6.24 -13.97
C ALA A 219 4.14 -4.87 -13.29
N GLU A 220 3.31 -4.65 -12.26
CA GLU A 220 3.36 -3.44 -11.43
C GLU A 220 4.68 -3.32 -10.68
N HIS A 221 5.18 -4.43 -10.15
CA HIS A 221 6.49 -4.48 -9.50
C HIS A 221 7.62 -4.06 -10.44
N LEU A 222 7.65 -4.57 -11.68
CA LEU A 222 8.64 -4.13 -12.66
C LEU A 222 8.58 -2.61 -12.91
N ARG A 223 7.34 -2.09 -13.02
CA ARG A 223 7.07 -0.66 -13.20
C ARG A 223 7.67 0.18 -12.06
N ILE A 224 7.46 -0.25 -10.82
CA ILE A 224 7.91 0.46 -9.63
C ILE A 224 9.43 0.31 -9.45
N ALA A 225 9.93 -0.92 -9.43
CA ALA A 225 11.32 -1.23 -9.07
C ALA A 225 12.34 -0.82 -10.13
N TYR A 226 11.99 -0.89 -11.43
CA TYR A 226 12.96 -0.72 -12.52
C TYR A 226 12.65 0.43 -13.49
N PHE A 227 11.40 0.90 -13.52
CA PHE A 227 10.96 1.92 -14.49
C PHE A 227 10.44 3.20 -13.82
N GLY A 228 10.80 3.45 -12.56
CA GLY A 228 10.51 4.71 -11.87
C GLY A 228 9.02 5.00 -11.76
N SER A 229 8.19 3.96 -11.61
CA SER A 229 6.73 4.08 -11.62
C SER A 229 6.16 4.68 -12.91
N THR A 230 6.75 4.38 -14.07
CA THR A 230 6.16 4.70 -15.39
C THR A 230 5.97 3.43 -16.20
N ASP A 231 4.92 3.35 -17.03
CA ASP A 231 4.78 2.22 -17.94
C ASP A 231 5.94 2.16 -18.95
N LEU A 232 6.17 0.99 -19.51
CA LEU A 232 7.31 0.75 -20.39
C LEU A 232 7.34 1.70 -21.60
N PHE A 233 6.18 2.07 -22.14
CA PHE A 233 6.11 2.96 -23.30
C PHE A 233 6.55 4.38 -22.91
N THR A 234 6.01 4.94 -21.83
CA THR A 234 6.46 6.23 -21.30
C THR A 234 7.93 6.20 -20.90
N TRP A 235 8.38 5.14 -20.23
CA TRP A 235 9.79 4.98 -19.87
C TRP A 235 10.70 4.98 -21.10
N SER A 236 10.38 4.20 -22.13
CA SER A 236 11.18 4.14 -23.37
C SER A 236 11.18 5.46 -24.14
N THR A 237 10.07 6.21 -24.10
CA THR A 237 10.00 7.55 -24.69
C THR A 237 10.92 8.53 -23.97
N ASN A 238 10.99 8.45 -22.63
CA ASN A 238 11.87 9.29 -21.81
C ASN A 238 13.34 8.82 -21.85
N ASN A 239 13.60 7.59 -22.29
CA ASN A 239 14.94 6.98 -22.37
C ASN A 239 15.20 6.39 -23.76
N PRO A 240 15.19 7.20 -24.85
CA PRO A 240 15.14 6.71 -26.23
C PRO A 240 16.36 5.88 -26.66
N TYR A 241 17.49 6.03 -25.97
CA TYR A 241 18.73 5.31 -26.25
C TYR A 241 19.08 4.23 -25.22
N ALA A 242 18.25 4.06 -24.18
CA ALA A 242 18.46 3.04 -23.17
C ALA A 242 17.76 1.73 -23.53
N SER A 243 18.37 0.60 -23.16
CA SER A 243 17.72 -0.71 -23.29
C SER A 243 16.88 -0.99 -22.04
N PRO A 244 15.56 -1.28 -22.15
CA PRO A 244 14.74 -1.65 -21.01
C PRO A 244 15.26 -2.89 -20.26
N LEU A 245 15.85 -3.85 -20.97
CA LEU A 245 16.42 -5.05 -20.36
C LEU A 245 17.65 -4.74 -19.49
N LYS A 246 18.40 -3.67 -19.80
CA LYS A 246 19.53 -3.21 -18.98
C LYS A 246 19.10 -2.43 -17.74
N ALA A 247 17.90 -1.86 -17.74
CA ALA A 247 17.33 -1.19 -16.57
C ALA A 247 16.90 -2.18 -15.47
N ILE A 248 16.63 -3.42 -15.84
CA ILE A 248 16.29 -4.51 -14.93
C ILE A 248 17.59 -5.06 -14.33
N THR A 249 17.90 -4.65 -13.10
CA THR A 249 19.14 -5.07 -12.40
C THR A 249 19.00 -6.38 -11.62
N LEU A 250 17.76 -6.87 -11.42
CA LEU A 250 17.44 -8.02 -10.55
C LEU A 250 17.88 -7.83 -9.09
N GLN A 251 18.05 -6.58 -8.67
CA GLN A 251 18.45 -6.19 -7.33
C GLN A 251 17.48 -5.14 -6.82
N LEU A 252 16.82 -5.46 -5.70
CA LEU A 252 15.99 -4.49 -5.00
C LEU A 252 16.85 -3.61 -4.09
N PRO A 253 16.41 -2.36 -3.83
CA PRO A 253 16.98 -1.57 -2.74
C PRO A 253 16.94 -2.38 -1.44
N SER A 254 18.08 -2.45 -0.74
CA SER A 254 18.16 -3.02 0.61
C SER A 254 18.80 -2.01 1.54
N GLY A 255 18.39 -2.04 2.81
CA GLY A 255 18.97 -1.22 3.86
C GLY A 255 18.87 0.27 3.54
N GLU A 256 17.79 0.69 2.87
CA GLU A 256 17.61 2.09 2.51
C GLU A 256 17.81 2.97 3.75
N PRO A 257 18.59 4.06 3.62
CA PRO A 257 18.70 5.02 4.69
C PRO A 257 17.32 5.60 4.99
N ILE A 258 17.25 6.30 6.11
CA ILE A 258 16.12 7.17 6.46
C ILE A 258 15.72 7.99 5.22
N PRO A 259 14.42 8.11 4.88
CA PRO A 259 13.98 8.78 3.65
C PRO A 259 14.69 10.12 3.46
N PRO A 260 15.18 10.46 2.25
CA PRO A 260 16.10 11.60 2.06
C PRO A 260 15.57 12.95 2.54
N GLU A 261 14.25 13.12 2.55
CA GLU A 261 13.57 14.34 2.99
C GLU A 261 13.42 14.45 4.51
N THR A 262 13.83 13.42 5.26
CA THR A 262 13.63 13.33 6.71
C THR A 262 14.94 13.49 7.44
N VAL A 263 14.88 14.29 8.51
CA VAL A 263 15.99 14.49 9.44
C VAL A 263 15.56 13.89 10.77
N ALA A 264 16.29 12.88 11.23
CA ALA A 264 16.03 12.18 12.49
C ALA A 264 16.50 13.02 13.68
N ILE A 265 15.79 14.13 13.92
CA ILE A 265 16.02 15.04 15.04
C ILE A 265 14.73 15.18 15.86
N PRO A 266 14.85 15.51 17.15
CA PRO A 266 13.71 15.86 17.97
C PRO A 266 12.85 16.95 17.33
N TRP A 267 11.53 16.81 17.40
CA TRP A 267 10.58 17.79 16.87
C TRP A 267 10.80 19.19 17.46
N SER A 268 11.20 19.25 18.74
CA SER A 268 11.53 20.46 19.49
C SER A 268 12.71 21.25 18.92
N LYS A 269 13.57 20.59 18.13
CA LYS A 269 14.74 21.16 17.46
C LYS A 269 14.52 21.37 15.97
N SER A 270 13.34 20.99 15.45
CA SER A 270 12.99 21.14 14.04
C SER A 270 12.30 22.48 13.81
N GLU A 271 12.69 23.18 12.75
CA GLU A 271 11.97 24.40 12.31
C GLU A 271 10.63 24.06 11.63
N LYS A 272 10.43 22.79 11.24
CA LYS A 272 9.23 22.33 10.51
C LYS A 272 8.02 22.12 11.43
N TYR A 273 8.27 21.79 12.69
CA TYR A 273 7.23 21.32 13.61
C TYR A 273 7.04 22.29 14.77
N GLY A 274 5.80 22.37 15.25
CA GLY A 274 5.41 23.23 16.37
C GLY A 274 4.13 22.72 17.01
N PRO A 275 3.64 23.40 18.07
CA PRO A 275 2.40 23.03 18.73
C PRO A 275 1.20 23.00 17.77
N ILE A 276 0.43 21.92 17.83
CA ILE A 276 -0.76 21.65 17.01
C ILE A 276 -2.02 21.68 17.85
N ASP A 277 -3.14 21.95 17.20
CA ASP A 277 -4.47 21.92 17.79
C ASP A 277 -5.39 21.08 16.90
N PRO A 278 -5.36 19.75 17.04
CA PRO A 278 -6.14 18.87 16.17
C PRO A 278 -7.63 18.98 16.46
N ASP A 279 -8.45 18.93 15.41
CA ASP A 279 -9.91 18.97 15.55
C ASP A 279 -10.46 17.70 16.21
N TRP A 280 -9.81 16.57 15.92
CA TRP A 280 -10.19 15.20 16.30
C TRP A 280 -11.58 14.78 15.79
N VAL A 281 -11.60 13.78 14.91
CA VAL A 281 -12.85 13.17 14.44
C VAL A 281 -13.39 12.23 15.52
N GLU A 282 -14.67 12.36 15.84
CA GLU A 282 -15.36 11.47 16.78
C GLU A 282 -15.30 10.01 16.30
N LEU A 283 -15.08 9.07 17.23
CA LEU A 283 -14.82 7.66 16.90
C LEU A 283 -15.99 7.00 16.14
N ASP A 284 -17.23 7.33 16.48
CA ASP A 284 -18.43 6.80 15.83
C ASP A 284 -18.58 7.27 14.37
N LYS A 285 -18.00 8.43 14.04
CA LYS A 285 -18.00 9.02 12.69
C LYS A 285 -16.73 8.71 11.89
N SER A 286 -15.65 8.30 12.55
CA SER A 286 -14.36 8.07 11.92
C SER A 286 -14.37 6.86 10.97
N LEU A 287 -14.00 7.10 9.70
CA LEU A 287 -13.80 6.04 8.72
C LEU A 287 -12.57 5.19 9.07
N GLN A 288 -11.52 5.82 9.58
CA GLN A 288 -10.27 5.13 9.93
C GLN A 288 -10.48 4.20 11.12
N TRP A 289 -11.19 4.65 12.15
CA TRP A 289 -11.52 3.80 13.29
C TRP A 289 -12.43 2.64 12.88
N ALA A 290 -13.44 2.89 12.04
CA ALA A 290 -14.28 1.82 11.52
C ALA A 290 -13.47 0.78 10.72
N ALA A 291 -12.53 1.21 9.88
CA ALA A 291 -11.66 0.31 9.13
C ALA A 291 -10.67 -0.46 10.01
N PHE A 292 -10.13 0.18 11.04
CA PHE A 292 -9.22 -0.46 11.98
C PHE A 292 -9.92 -1.62 12.72
N ARG A 293 -11.15 -1.40 13.18
CA ARG A 293 -11.98 -2.46 13.79
C ARG A 293 -12.22 -3.63 12.83
N ARG A 294 -12.61 -3.35 11.58
CA ARG A 294 -12.76 -4.39 10.54
C ARG A 294 -11.46 -5.14 10.25
N THR A 295 -10.31 -4.47 10.37
CA THR A 295 -8.99 -5.10 10.20
C THR A 295 -8.69 -6.09 11.33
N ILE A 296 -9.02 -5.73 12.58
CA ILE A 296 -8.94 -6.67 13.72
C ILE A 296 -9.84 -7.88 13.48
N ASP A 297 -11.09 -7.65 13.07
CA ASP A 297 -12.05 -8.73 12.80
C ASP A 297 -11.58 -9.64 11.66
N LEU A 298 -11.04 -9.06 10.59
CA LEU A 298 -10.45 -9.79 9.48
C LEU A 298 -9.30 -10.69 9.94
N LEU A 299 -8.36 -10.15 10.72
CA LEU A 299 -7.25 -10.94 11.28
C LEU A 299 -7.79 -12.07 12.17
N LYS A 300 -8.67 -11.76 13.12
CA LYS A 300 -9.29 -12.78 14.00
C LYS A 300 -10.01 -13.86 13.20
N SER A 301 -10.75 -13.50 12.15
CA SER A 301 -11.46 -14.45 11.27
C SER A 301 -10.51 -15.40 10.52
N ARG A 302 -9.24 -15.01 10.34
CA ARG A 302 -8.17 -15.83 9.77
C ARG A 302 -7.42 -16.65 10.82
N GLY A 303 -7.93 -16.72 12.04
CA GLY A 303 -7.33 -17.44 13.16
C GLY A 303 -6.13 -16.74 13.78
N ASN A 304 -5.92 -15.44 13.50
CA ASN A 304 -4.83 -14.70 14.11
C ASN A 304 -5.09 -14.40 15.59
N GLN A 305 -4.03 -14.46 16.38
CA GLN A 305 -3.98 -13.79 17.68
C GLN A 305 -3.56 -12.35 17.43
N VAL A 306 -4.34 -11.39 17.92
CA VAL A 306 -4.13 -9.97 17.67
C VAL A 306 -3.85 -9.24 18.97
N PHE A 307 -2.79 -8.45 18.98
CA PHE A 307 -2.47 -7.48 20.03
C PHE A 307 -2.47 -6.08 19.45
N VAL A 308 -3.10 -5.12 20.11
CA VAL A 308 -3.17 -3.73 19.64
C VAL A 308 -2.20 -2.85 20.43
N LEU A 309 -1.30 -2.17 19.73
CA LEU A 309 -0.49 -1.09 20.31
C LEU A 309 -1.13 0.26 19.94
N VAL A 310 -1.68 0.96 20.92
CA VAL A 310 -2.25 2.31 20.71
C VAL A 310 -1.16 3.35 20.90
N GLY A 311 -0.91 4.14 19.85
CA GLY A 311 0.15 5.13 19.82
C GLY A 311 1.54 4.54 19.53
N PRO A 312 2.61 5.22 19.97
CA PRO A 312 2.60 6.45 20.76
C PRO A 312 2.10 7.67 19.95
N TYR A 313 1.67 8.70 20.67
CA TYR A 313 1.36 10.01 20.09
C TYR A 313 1.97 11.11 20.98
N ASN A 314 2.51 12.15 20.36
CA ASN A 314 3.27 13.18 21.03
C ASN A 314 2.35 14.22 21.68
N GLU A 315 1.94 13.96 22.93
CA GLU A 315 1.11 14.91 23.69
C GLU A 315 1.77 16.28 23.93
N HIS A 316 3.11 16.36 23.84
CA HIS A 316 3.84 17.62 24.01
C HIS A 316 3.57 18.60 22.87
N MET A 317 3.25 18.10 21.68
CA MET A 317 2.84 18.92 20.54
C MET A 317 1.40 19.40 20.65
N ILE A 318 0.54 18.74 21.41
CA ILE A 318 -0.87 19.13 21.51
C ILE A 318 -0.99 20.33 22.45
N LYS A 319 -1.61 21.41 21.96
CA LYS A 319 -1.98 22.55 22.80
C LYS A 319 -2.87 22.10 23.95
N GLU A 320 -2.78 22.80 25.08
CA GLU A 320 -3.48 22.42 26.32
C GLU A 320 -4.97 22.14 26.12
N ALA A 321 -5.68 23.00 25.38
CA ALA A 321 -7.11 22.84 25.07
C ALA A 321 -7.45 21.57 24.26
N GLY A 322 -6.51 21.07 23.44
CA GLY A 322 -6.71 19.88 22.61
C GLY A 322 -6.39 18.56 23.32
N ARG A 323 -5.73 18.59 24.49
CA ARG A 323 -5.29 17.38 25.20
C ARG A 323 -6.45 16.58 25.78
N GLU A 324 -7.50 17.25 26.26
CA GLU A 324 -8.68 16.57 26.79
C GLU A 324 -9.39 15.76 25.70
N LYS A 325 -9.57 16.35 24.50
CA LYS A 325 -10.13 15.65 23.34
C LYS A 325 -9.29 14.43 22.96
N TYR A 326 -7.98 14.57 22.90
CA TYR A 326 -7.08 13.45 22.65
C TYR A 326 -7.23 12.33 23.69
N ARG A 327 -7.28 12.67 24.99
CA ARG A 327 -7.49 11.69 26.06
C ARG A 327 -8.83 10.97 25.94
N ASN A 328 -9.89 11.68 25.55
CA ASN A 328 -11.21 11.08 25.31
C ASN A 328 -11.17 10.10 24.13
N ILE A 329 -10.44 10.43 23.05
CA ILE A 329 -10.20 9.51 21.93
C ILE A 329 -9.47 8.25 22.39
N VAL A 330 -8.36 8.39 23.12
CA VAL A 330 -7.58 7.25 23.62
C VAL A 330 -8.39 6.40 24.60
N ALA A 331 -9.17 7.03 25.48
CA ALA A 331 -10.09 6.34 26.38
C ALA A 331 -11.16 5.57 25.60
N GLY A 332 -11.69 6.13 24.51
CA GLY A 332 -12.62 5.46 23.62
C GLY A 332 -12.02 4.24 22.93
N TYR A 333 -10.78 4.33 22.45
CA TYR A 333 -10.05 3.16 21.91
C TYR A 333 -9.89 2.08 22.96
N LYS A 334 -9.37 2.44 24.14
CA LYS A 334 -9.15 1.52 25.25
C LYS A 334 -10.45 0.82 25.63
N LYS A 335 -11.52 1.59 25.86
CA LYS A 335 -12.84 1.05 26.22
C LYS A 335 -13.34 0.05 25.18
N TRP A 336 -13.25 0.39 23.88
CA TRP A 336 -13.70 -0.54 22.84
C TRP A 336 -12.87 -1.82 22.81
N LEU A 337 -11.54 -1.73 22.97
CA LEU A 337 -10.65 -2.88 23.00
C LEU A 337 -10.95 -3.80 24.20
N GLU A 338 -11.22 -3.23 25.37
CA GLU A 338 -11.64 -3.94 26.58
C GLU A 338 -12.99 -4.65 26.38
N ASP A 339 -14.01 -3.90 25.92
CA ASP A 339 -15.36 -4.41 25.67
C ASP A 339 -15.36 -5.57 24.65
N ASN A 340 -14.43 -5.54 23.68
CA ASN A 340 -14.27 -6.56 22.63
C ASN A 340 -13.18 -7.60 22.93
N LYS A 341 -12.65 -7.60 24.17
CA LYS A 341 -11.64 -8.56 24.65
C LYS A 341 -10.44 -8.68 23.71
N VAL A 342 -9.96 -7.55 23.21
CA VAL A 342 -8.75 -7.45 22.39
C VAL A 342 -7.58 -7.13 23.31
N PRO A 343 -6.56 -8.00 23.44
CA PRO A 343 -5.32 -7.68 24.14
C PRO A 343 -4.69 -6.41 23.56
N HIS A 344 -4.29 -5.49 24.43
CA HIS A 344 -3.77 -4.21 23.98
C HIS A 344 -2.86 -3.56 25.01
N TYR A 345 -2.10 -2.58 24.54
CA TYR A 345 -1.35 -1.64 25.36
C TYR A 345 -1.50 -0.24 24.79
N VAL A 346 -1.74 0.74 25.67
CA VAL A 346 -1.70 2.16 25.31
C VAL A 346 -0.33 2.68 25.69
N ALA A 347 0.47 3.06 24.69
CA ALA A 347 1.82 3.56 24.91
C ALA A 347 1.79 4.81 25.80
N GLU A 348 2.68 4.84 26.79
CA GLU A 348 2.87 6.04 27.58
C GLU A 348 3.49 7.14 26.71
N THR A 349 3.16 8.39 27.02
CA THR A 349 3.80 9.54 26.38
C THR A 349 5.29 9.53 26.66
N LEU A 350 6.09 9.44 25.60
CA LEU A 350 7.54 9.43 25.70
C LEU A 350 8.06 10.83 26.08
N PRO A 351 9.30 10.94 26.58
CA PRO A 351 9.97 12.23 26.67
C PRO A 351 9.95 12.98 25.34
N THR A 352 9.77 14.31 25.40
CA THR A 352 9.61 15.16 24.21
C THR A 352 10.70 14.99 23.17
N ASP A 353 11.94 14.76 23.62
CA ASP A 353 13.10 14.65 22.73
C ASP A 353 13.19 13.30 22.01
N LEU A 354 12.29 12.36 22.31
CA LEU A 354 12.24 11.04 21.66
C LEU A 354 11.24 10.98 20.49
N TYR A 355 10.63 12.11 20.12
CA TYR A 355 9.72 12.20 18.97
C TYR A 355 10.33 13.04 17.85
N ALA A 356 10.20 12.56 16.62
CA ALA A 356 10.53 13.34 15.42
C ALA A 356 9.39 14.29 15.02
N ASP A 357 8.13 13.92 15.32
CA ASP A 357 6.93 14.70 15.00
C ASP A 357 5.76 14.36 15.95
N SER A 358 4.51 14.47 15.48
CA SER A 358 3.30 14.20 16.26
C SER A 358 3.09 12.75 16.68
N SER A 359 3.73 11.77 16.03
CA SER A 359 3.49 10.35 16.34
C SER A 359 4.72 9.46 16.22
N HIS A 360 5.76 9.88 15.50
CA HIS A 360 6.90 9.03 15.21
C HIS A 360 7.99 9.13 16.30
N PRO A 361 8.31 8.01 16.97
CA PRO A 361 9.49 7.92 17.81
C PRO A 361 10.79 7.98 17.00
N LEU A 362 11.83 8.48 17.65
CA LEU A 362 13.22 8.25 17.27
C LEU A 362 13.69 6.89 17.83
N THR A 363 14.91 6.51 17.49
CA THR A 363 15.56 5.25 17.88
C THR A 363 15.38 4.91 19.37
N GLU A 364 15.74 5.82 20.27
CA GLU A 364 15.62 5.65 21.72
C GLU A 364 14.15 5.62 22.17
N GLY A 365 13.26 6.29 21.43
CA GLY A 365 11.82 6.22 21.65
C GLY A 365 11.25 4.83 21.36
N TYR A 366 11.66 4.18 20.26
CA TYR A 366 11.28 2.79 19.99
C TYR A 366 11.83 1.82 21.04
N ALA A 367 13.07 2.03 21.50
CA ALA A 367 13.64 1.23 22.58
C ALA A 367 12.81 1.35 23.87
N ALA A 368 12.37 2.56 24.22
CA ALA A 368 11.52 2.81 25.39
C ALA A 368 10.14 2.13 25.27
N ILE A 369 9.51 2.16 24.09
CA ILE A 369 8.23 1.45 23.85
C ILE A 369 8.42 -0.06 23.97
N ALA A 370 9.52 -0.60 23.45
CA ALA A 370 9.83 -2.02 23.60
C ALA A 370 9.97 -2.40 25.09
N ASP A 371 10.65 -1.58 25.90
CA ASP A 371 10.75 -1.80 27.34
C ASP A 371 9.39 -1.74 28.05
N GLN A 372 8.50 -0.84 27.63
CA GLN A 372 7.14 -0.76 28.14
C GLN A 372 6.33 -2.03 27.82
N LEU A 373 6.37 -2.49 26.57
CA LEU A 373 5.68 -3.70 26.14
C LEU A 373 6.19 -4.94 26.87
N LEU A 374 7.50 -5.10 27.00
CA LEU A 374 8.09 -6.26 27.67
C LEU A 374 7.81 -6.28 29.18
N LYS A 375 7.41 -5.17 29.79
CA LYS A 375 6.93 -5.11 31.18
C LYS A 375 5.42 -5.35 31.30
N ASN A 376 4.67 -5.27 30.19
CA ASN A 376 3.23 -5.40 30.19
C ASN A 376 2.80 -6.89 30.19
N GLU A 377 2.00 -7.28 31.19
CA GLU A 377 1.57 -8.67 31.36
C GLU A 377 0.66 -9.17 30.23
N ALA A 378 -0.21 -8.32 29.68
CA ALA A 378 -1.04 -8.70 28.54
C ALA A 378 -0.19 -8.97 27.29
N PHE A 379 0.87 -8.18 27.10
CA PHE A 379 1.83 -8.38 26.02
C PHE A 379 2.64 -9.66 26.21
N LYS A 380 3.18 -9.92 27.41
CA LYS A 380 3.90 -11.17 27.70
C LYS A 380 3.02 -12.40 27.45
N ALA A 381 1.79 -12.38 27.93
CA ALA A 381 0.82 -13.45 27.72
C ALA A 381 0.53 -13.68 26.22
N PHE A 382 0.38 -12.60 25.45
CA PHE A 382 0.20 -12.65 24.00
C PHE A 382 1.44 -13.18 23.27
N ALA A 383 2.62 -12.64 23.58
CA ALA A 383 3.88 -12.98 22.94
C ALA A 383 4.36 -14.40 23.31
N GLY A 384 3.85 -14.96 24.41
CA GLY A 384 4.34 -16.21 24.98
C GLY A 384 5.73 -16.05 25.59
N SER A 385 6.05 -14.85 26.04
CA SER A 385 7.32 -14.51 26.70
C SER A 385 7.18 -14.75 28.20
N LYS A 386 8.21 -15.34 28.82
CA LYS A 386 8.22 -15.68 30.25
C LYS A 386 8.53 -14.47 31.12
#